data_AF-A0A7C6XIZ4-F1
#
_entry.id   AF-A0A7C6XIZ4-F1
#
_cell.length_a   1.000
_cell.length_b   1.000
_cell.length_c   1.000
_cell.angle_alpha   90.00
_cell.angle_beta   90.00
_cell.angle_gamma   90.00
#
_symmetry.space_group_name_H-M   'P 1'
#
loop_
_entity.id
_entity.type
_entity.pdbx_description
1 polymer ?
#
loop_
_entity_poly.entity_id
_entity_poly.type
_entity_poly.pdbx_seq_one_letter_code
_entity_poly.pdbx_strand_id
1 'polypeptide(L)'
;MPSIVPRPVQGRSPLGVLAMIVRVPLYIVLGGLVVLALSELPPFAGWLTGIGGDGIQVGLVAGHWQSDSGAICPDGLQEVDINLAVAREAAALLRQEGLRVEVLPEYAPKLAGYRAQAFVAIHADSCVGELSGFKVAHHADADPLGPGARLAAALTREYAAVTGLSPHPHTITDDMRRYHGLRKIAPDTPGVIIECGFLSGDRELLAQEQGRVARGIVAGVVAFLEAEEAMRP
;
A
#
# COMPACT_ATOMS: atom_id res chain seq x y z
N MET A 1 70.75 -4.95 30.97
CA MET A 1 70.33 -4.96 29.56
C MET A 1 69.50 -6.22 29.32
N PRO A 2 68.18 -6.13 29.03
CA PRO A 2 67.40 -7.34 28.74
C PRO A 2 67.60 -7.77 27.28
N SER A 3 67.89 -9.06 27.11
CA SER A 3 68.07 -9.73 25.82
C SER A 3 66.73 -9.80 25.06
N ILE A 4 66.70 -9.23 23.86
CA ILE A 4 65.59 -9.37 22.92
C ILE A 4 65.77 -10.70 22.19
N VAL A 5 64.96 -11.70 22.54
CA VAL A 5 64.86 -12.95 21.78
C VAL A 5 63.90 -12.70 20.60
N PRO A 6 64.32 -12.90 19.34
CA PRO A 6 63.41 -12.77 18.21
C PRO A 6 62.35 -13.89 18.25
N ARG A 7 61.07 -13.50 18.15
CA ARG A 7 59.97 -14.46 18.02
C ARG A 7 60.08 -15.19 16.68
N PRO A 8 59.89 -16.52 16.64
CA PRO A 8 59.86 -17.27 15.40
C PRO A 8 58.66 -16.83 14.56
N VAL A 9 58.91 -16.48 13.30
CA VAL A 9 57.86 -16.22 12.31
C VAL A 9 57.17 -17.55 12.00
N GLN A 10 55.95 -17.74 12.51
CA GLN A 10 55.11 -18.87 12.14
C GLN A 10 54.71 -18.76 10.66
N GLY A 11 55.44 -19.45 9.79
CA GLY A 11 55.04 -19.64 8.40
C GLY A 11 53.71 -20.40 8.36
N ARG A 12 52.74 -19.89 7.57
CA ARG A 12 51.46 -20.57 7.37
C ARG A 12 51.71 -21.98 6.82
N SER A 13 51.18 -22.99 7.49
CA SER A 13 51.27 -24.39 7.05
C SER A 13 50.79 -24.52 5.60
N PRO A 14 51.54 -25.20 4.70
CA PRO A 14 51.16 -25.37 3.31
C PRO A 14 49.80 -26.08 3.15
N LEU A 15 49.45 -26.97 4.09
CA LEU A 15 48.13 -27.59 4.17
C LEU A 15 47.01 -26.58 4.52
N GLY A 16 47.32 -25.56 5.32
CA GLY A 16 46.39 -24.47 5.63
C GLY A 16 46.15 -23.53 4.46
N VAL A 17 47.18 -23.30 3.63
CA VAL A 17 47.05 -22.51 2.39
C VAL A 17 46.21 -23.28 1.37
N LEU A 18 46.45 -24.58 1.19
CA LEU A 18 45.65 -25.43 0.31
C LEU A 18 44.18 -25.53 0.77
N ALA A 19 43.94 -25.68 2.08
CA ALA A 19 42.59 -25.70 2.63
C ALA A 19 41.86 -24.36 2.42
N MET A 20 42.57 -23.23 2.45
CA MET A 20 42.00 -21.91 2.16
C MET A 20 41.66 -21.75 0.66
N ILE A 21 42.53 -22.22 -0.23
CA ILE A 21 42.31 -22.20 -1.69
C ILE A 21 41.07 -23.03 -2.09
N VAL A 22 40.75 -24.09 -1.35
CA VAL A 22 39.54 -24.90 -1.62
C VAL A 22 38.30 -24.35 -0.91
N ARG A 23 38.42 -23.94 0.36
CA ARG A 23 37.26 -23.51 1.16
C ARG A 23 36.67 -22.18 0.72
N VAL A 24 37.49 -21.22 0.35
CA VAL A 24 37.01 -19.88 -0.05
C VAL A 24 36.11 -19.94 -1.30
N PRO A 25 36.53 -20.55 -2.43
CA PRO A 25 35.64 -20.66 -3.58
C PRO A 25 34.44 -21.57 -3.28
N LEU A 26 34.59 -22.62 -2.46
CA LEU A 26 33.47 -23.46 -2.04
C LEU A 26 32.41 -22.64 -1.28
N TYR A 27 32.80 -21.79 -0.33
CA TYR A 27 31.86 -20.93 0.40
C TYR A 27 31.25 -19.84 -0.48
N ILE A 28 31.99 -19.32 -1.47
CA ILE A 28 31.45 -18.37 -2.44
C ILE A 28 30.37 -19.05 -3.29
N VAL A 29 30.63 -20.27 -3.79
CA VAL A 29 29.67 -21.05 -4.57
C VAL A 29 28.46 -21.43 -3.71
N LEU A 30 28.67 -21.92 -2.48
CA LEU A 30 27.57 -22.27 -1.59
C LEU A 30 26.73 -21.04 -1.22
N GLY A 31 27.38 -19.91 -0.93
CA GLY A 31 26.70 -18.64 -0.64
C GLY A 31 25.91 -18.14 -1.84
N GLY A 32 26.50 -18.18 -3.04
CA GLY A 32 25.81 -17.81 -4.28
C GLY A 32 24.61 -18.71 -4.59
N LEU A 33 24.73 -20.03 -4.38
CA LEU A 33 23.62 -20.97 -4.55
C LEU A 33 22.52 -20.78 -3.51
N VAL A 34 22.85 -20.45 -2.26
CA VAL A 34 21.86 -20.10 -1.24
C VAL A 34 21.15 -18.80 -1.61
N VAL A 35 21.86 -17.79 -2.10
CA VAL A 35 21.25 -16.53 -2.55
C VAL A 35 20.33 -16.75 -3.76
N LEU A 36 20.76 -17.54 -4.75
CA LEU A 36 19.95 -17.92 -5.90
C LEU A 36 18.72 -18.73 -5.50
N ALA A 37 18.87 -19.68 -4.57
CA ALA A 37 17.74 -20.46 -4.06
C ALA A 37 16.76 -19.59 -3.26
N LEU A 38 17.26 -18.62 -2.49
CA LEU A 38 16.44 -17.68 -1.74
C LEU A 38 15.77 -16.64 -2.63
N SER A 39 16.36 -16.23 -3.76
CA SER A 39 15.74 -15.28 -4.69
C SER A 39 14.51 -15.85 -5.41
N GLU A 40 14.39 -17.16 -5.50
CA GLU A 40 13.21 -17.86 -6.04
C GLU A 40 12.09 -18.03 -4.99
N LEU A 41 12.35 -17.66 -3.72
CA LEU A 41 11.33 -17.68 -2.67
C LEU A 41 10.60 -16.32 -2.62
N PRO A 42 9.25 -16.32 -2.67
CA PRO A 42 8.45 -15.09 -2.71
C PRO A 42 8.77 -14.05 -1.61
N PRO A 43 9.09 -14.43 -0.35
CA PRO A 43 9.41 -13.42 0.68
C PRO A 43 10.82 -12.80 0.58
N PHE A 44 11.74 -13.34 -0.23
CA PHE A 44 13.13 -12.84 -0.31
C PHE A 44 13.42 -12.01 -1.58
N ALA A 45 12.72 -12.25 -2.69
CA ALA A 45 12.83 -11.42 -3.90
C ALA A 45 12.53 -9.94 -3.62
N GLY A 46 11.52 -9.66 -2.79
CA GLY A 46 11.18 -8.29 -2.35
C GLY A 46 12.18 -7.65 -1.37
N TRP A 47 13.08 -8.45 -0.77
CA TRP A 47 14.12 -7.94 0.13
C TRP A 47 15.34 -7.41 -0.62
N LEU A 48 15.68 -8.00 -1.79
CA LEU A 48 16.78 -7.54 -2.64
C LEU A 48 16.47 -6.25 -3.41
N THR A 49 15.20 -5.96 -3.65
CA THR A 49 14.75 -4.69 -4.25
C THR A 49 14.56 -3.57 -3.22
N GLY A 50 14.57 -3.89 -1.92
CA GLY A 50 14.14 -3.01 -0.83
C GLY A 50 15.24 -2.46 0.09
N ILE A 51 16.51 -2.42 -0.32
CA ILE A 51 17.62 -1.87 0.49
C ILE A 51 17.61 -0.32 0.51
N GLY A 52 16.42 0.28 0.65
CA GLY A 52 16.23 1.73 0.63
C GLY A 52 14.79 2.18 0.85
N GLY A 53 14.22 1.94 2.03
CA GLY A 53 13.02 2.68 2.45
C GLY A 53 12.30 2.07 3.64
N ASP A 54 12.51 2.64 4.84
CA ASP A 54 11.92 2.23 6.12
C ASP A 54 10.54 2.86 6.45
N GLY A 55 9.93 3.66 5.57
CA GLY A 55 8.61 4.32 5.80
C GLY A 55 7.38 3.57 5.28
N ILE A 56 6.22 3.67 5.95
CA ILE A 56 4.95 3.06 5.49
C ILE A 56 4.70 3.43 4.02
N GLN A 57 4.36 2.44 3.19
CA GLN A 57 4.15 2.65 1.77
C GLN A 57 2.70 3.03 1.49
N VAL A 58 1.74 2.39 2.16
CA VAL A 58 0.31 2.67 1.96
C VAL A 58 -0.42 2.87 3.30
N GLY A 59 -1.15 3.98 3.42
CA GLY A 59 -2.12 4.19 4.49
C GLY A 59 -3.55 4.05 3.97
N LEU A 60 -4.35 3.20 4.61
CA LEU A 60 -5.77 3.03 4.30
C LEU A 60 -6.60 3.52 5.49
N VAL A 61 -7.51 4.47 5.29
CA VAL A 61 -8.51 4.82 6.30
C VAL A 61 -9.78 4.04 6.00
N ALA A 62 -10.29 3.33 7.00
CA ALA A 62 -11.64 2.79 6.95
C ALA A 62 -12.63 3.88 7.40
N GLY A 63 -13.42 4.37 6.45
CA GLY A 63 -14.44 5.38 6.67
C GLY A 63 -15.32 5.05 7.86
N HIS A 64 -15.60 6.04 8.70
CA HIS A 64 -16.47 5.93 9.90
C HIS A 64 -15.94 5.03 11.03
N TRP A 65 -14.94 4.17 10.79
CA TRP A 65 -14.48 3.20 11.77
C TRP A 65 -13.94 3.85 13.05
N GLN A 66 -14.45 3.40 14.20
CA GLN A 66 -14.23 3.96 15.55
C GLN A 66 -14.70 5.41 15.72
N SER A 67 -15.63 5.87 14.88
CA SER A 67 -16.29 7.17 14.97
C SER A 67 -17.80 7.00 15.07
N ASP A 68 -18.42 6.49 14.01
CA ASP A 68 -19.86 6.38 13.83
C ASP A 68 -20.20 5.29 12.79
N SER A 69 -21.47 5.15 12.41
CA SER A 69 -21.93 4.10 11.49
C SER A 69 -21.75 4.43 10.01
N GLY A 70 -21.55 5.72 9.67
CA GLY A 70 -21.84 6.24 8.34
C GLY A 70 -23.33 6.08 8.00
N ALA A 71 -23.62 5.90 6.71
CA ALA A 71 -24.97 5.60 6.26
C ALA A 71 -25.50 4.28 6.87
N ILE A 72 -26.79 4.28 7.24
CA ILE A 72 -27.52 3.08 7.68
C ILE A 72 -28.67 2.83 6.70
N CYS A 73 -28.66 1.68 6.03
CA CYS A 73 -29.70 1.29 5.09
C CYS A 73 -30.98 0.81 5.81
N PRO A 74 -32.14 0.77 5.13
CA PRO A 74 -33.43 0.39 5.75
C PRO A 74 -33.46 -0.98 6.44
N ASP A 75 -32.58 -1.89 6.04
CA ASP A 75 -32.44 -3.23 6.62
C ASP A 75 -31.27 -3.37 7.61
N GLY A 76 -30.67 -2.24 8.01
CA GLY A 76 -29.67 -2.17 9.07
C GLY A 76 -28.22 -2.37 8.61
N LEU A 77 -27.96 -2.52 7.31
CA LEU A 77 -26.58 -2.48 6.80
C LEU A 77 -25.96 -1.12 7.10
N GLN A 78 -24.77 -1.13 7.71
CA GLN A 78 -24.02 0.08 8.04
C GLN A 78 -22.83 0.22 7.10
N GLU A 79 -22.58 1.44 6.66
CA GLU A 79 -21.46 1.80 5.81
C GLU A 79 -20.11 1.42 6.44
N VAL A 80 -19.95 1.67 7.74
CA VAL A 80 -18.72 1.36 8.47
C VAL A 80 -18.32 -0.12 8.39
N ASP A 81 -19.29 -1.03 8.31
CA ASP A 81 -19.04 -2.47 8.21
C ASP A 81 -18.43 -2.82 6.84
N ILE A 82 -18.95 -2.19 5.77
CA ILE A 82 -18.40 -2.32 4.41
C ILE A 82 -17.00 -1.70 4.35
N ASN A 83 -16.85 -0.46 4.81
CA ASN A 83 -15.59 0.28 4.73
C ASN A 83 -14.46 -0.44 5.45
N LEU A 84 -14.73 -0.96 6.66
CA LEU A 84 -13.72 -1.68 7.44
C LEU A 84 -13.36 -3.04 6.81
N ALA A 85 -14.35 -3.77 6.30
CA ALA A 85 -14.10 -5.05 5.65
C ALA A 85 -13.24 -4.87 4.38
N VAL A 86 -13.61 -3.91 3.52
CA VAL A 86 -12.87 -3.58 2.30
C VAL A 86 -11.46 -3.09 2.63
N ALA A 87 -11.29 -2.20 3.60
CA ALA A 87 -9.96 -1.69 3.98
C ALA A 87 -9.04 -2.80 4.51
N ARG A 88 -9.57 -3.74 5.30
CA ARG A 88 -8.80 -4.89 5.81
C ARG A 88 -8.39 -5.85 4.70
N GLU A 89 -9.31 -6.16 3.79
CA GLU A 89 -9.04 -7.03 2.65
C GLU A 89 -8.02 -6.40 1.70
N ALA A 90 -8.18 -5.12 1.36
CA ALA A 90 -7.22 -4.38 0.55
C ALA A 90 -5.83 -4.34 1.21
N ALA A 91 -5.76 -4.15 2.53
CA ALA A 91 -4.50 -4.21 3.26
C ALA A 91 -3.86 -5.61 3.23
N ALA A 92 -4.67 -6.68 3.31
CA ALA A 92 -4.14 -8.05 3.21
C ALA A 92 -3.55 -8.30 1.82
N LEU A 93 -4.25 -7.90 0.76
CA LEU A 93 -3.80 -8.05 -0.63
C LEU A 93 -2.54 -7.22 -0.92
N LEU A 94 -2.51 -5.94 -0.54
CA LEU A 94 -1.31 -5.10 -0.71
C LEU A 94 -0.09 -5.65 0.05
N ARG A 95 -0.29 -6.26 1.23
CA ARG A 95 0.80 -6.93 1.95
C ARG A 95 1.28 -8.20 1.24
N GLN A 96 0.41 -8.89 0.51
CA GLN A 96 0.82 -10.01 -0.35
C GLN A 96 1.68 -9.55 -1.53
N GLU A 97 1.46 -8.32 -2.02
CA GLU A 97 2.33 -7.64 -3.00
C GLU A 97 3.66 -7.15 -2.37
N GLY A 98 3.95 -7.49 -1.10
CA GLY A 98 5.17 -7.08 -0.41
C GLY A 98 5.13 -5.65 0.14
N LEU A 99 3.98 -4.96 0.06
CA LEU A 99 3.87 -3.58 0.51
C LEU A 99 3.66 -3.47 2.03
N ARG A 100 4.23 -2.43 2.64
CA ARG A 100 3.94 -2.08 4.04
C ARG A 100 2.70 -1.22 4.13
N VAL A 101 1.63 -1.80 4.69
CA VAL A 101 0.30 -1.17 4.76
C VAL A 101 -0.18 -1.02 6.20
N GLU A 102 -0.72 0.17 6.51
CA GLU A 102 -1.40 0.48 7.77
C GLU A 102 -2.89 0.76 7.52
N VAL A 103 -3.77 0.18 8.34
CA VAL A 103 -5.22 0.48 8.35
C VAL A 103 -5.52 1.36 9.55
N LEU A 104 -6.17 2.50 9.29
CA LEU A 104 -6.37 3.59 10.24
C LEU A 104 -7.86 3.81 10.50
N PRO A 105 -8.25 4.10 11.75
CA PRO A 105 -9.56 4.67 12.08
C PRO A 105 -9.78 6.04 11.41
N GLU A 106 -11.05 6.40 11.20
CA GLU A 106 -11.49 7.65 10.55
C GLU A 106 -10.80 8.89 11.14
N TYR A 107 -10.71 8.98 12.47
CA TYR A 107 -10.10 10.11 13.18
C TYR A 107 -8.82 9.73 13.93
N ALA A 108 -8.02 8.80 13.38
CA ALA A 108 -6.77 8.40 14.03
C ALA A 108 -5.87 9.63 14.33
N PRO A 109 -5.39 9.83 15.57
CA PRO A 109 -4.57 10.99 15.94
C PRO A 109 -3.32 11.16 15.07
N LYS A 110 -2.76 10.05 14.58
CA LYS A 110 -1.57 10.03 13.72
C LYS A 110 -1.80 10.52 12.29
N LEU A 111 -3.05 10.79 11.89
CA LEU A 111 -3.32 11.41 10.58
C LEU A 111 -2.61 12.76 10.44
N ALA A 112 -2.43 13.49 11.54
CA ALA A 112 -1.69 14.75 11.55
C ALA A 112 -0.22 14.51 11.15
N GLY A 113 0.15 14.97 9.95
CA GLY A 113 1.48 14.77 9.39
C GLY A 113 1.78 13.33 8.97
N TYR A 114 0.75 12.48 8.81
CA TYR A 114 0.93 11.12 8.32
C TYR A 114 1.61 11.12 6.96
N ARG A 115 2.59 10.23 6.78
CA ARG A 115 3.42 10.10 5.58
C ARG A 115 3.30 8.70 5.01
N ALA A 116 2.97 8.61 3.73
CA ALA A 116 2.97 7.38 2.95
C ALA A 116 3.23 7.68 1.48
N GLN A 117 3.53 6.66 0.69
CA GLN A 117 3.62 6.79 -0.77
C GLN A 117 2.23 6.86 -1.40
N ALA A 118 1.23 6.24 -0.78
CA ALA A 118 -0.18 6.41 -1.12
C ALA A 118 -1.06 6.42 0.14
N PHE A 119 -2.07 7.28 0.15
CA PHE A 119 -3.09 7.37 1.19
C PHE A 119 -4.49 7.26 0.56
N VAL A 120 -5.31 6.33 1.04
CA VAL A 120 -6.67 6.09 0.52
C VAL A 120 -7.67 6.04 1.66
N ALA A 121 -8.59 6.98 1.71
CA ALA A 121 -9.77 6.91 2.57
C ALA A 121 -10.90 6.17 1.84
N ILE A 122 -11.36 5.06 2.42
CA ILE A 122 -12.33 4.15 1.82
C ILE A 122 -13.69 4.38 2.47
N HIS A 123 -14.64 4.84 1.68
CA HIS A 123 -16.03 5.09 2.05
C HIS A 123 -16.98 4.36 1.10
N ALA A 124 -18.26 4.26 1.45
CA ALA A 124 -19.31 3.79 0.57
C ALA A 124 -20.47 4.77 0.64
N ASP A 125 -21.01 5.14 -0.51
CA ASP A 125 -21.99 6.21 -0.59
C ASP A 125 -23.33 5.76 -0.01
N SER A 126 -24.28 6.68 0.06
CA SER A 126 -25.59 6.51 0.68
C SER A 126 -26.42 5.34 0.18
N CYS A 127 -27.40 4.96 1.00
CA CYS A 127 -28.47 4.01 0.63
C CYS A 127 -29.64 4.68 -0.11
N VAL A 128 -29.48 5.93 -0.57
CA VAL A 128 -30.60 6.75 -1.06
C VAL A 128 -30.69 6.71 -2.59
N GLY A 129 -31.88 6.42 -3.08
CA GLY A 129 -32.16 6.32 -4.52
C GLY A 129 -31.52 5.09 -5.16
N GLU A 130 -31.77 4.89 -6.44
CA GLU A 130 -31.24 3.77 -7.23
C GLU A 130 -29.95 4.20 -7.97
N LEU A 131 -29.06 4.93 -7.27
CA LEU A 131 -27.78 5.36 -7.84
C LEU A 131 -26.79 4.19 -7.86
N SER A 132 -25.92 4.18 -8.86
CA SER A 132 -24.88 3.16 -9.03
C SER A 132 -23.64 3.82 -9.62
N GLY A 133 -22.47 3.33 -9.23
CA GLY A 133 -21.17 3.84 -9.64
C GLY A 133 -20.34 4.36 -8.47
N PHE A 134 -19.08 4.63 -8.74
CA PHE A 134 -18.10 4.95 -7.70
C PHE A 134 -17.45 6.32 -7.96
N LYS A 135 -16.78 6.88 -6.95
CA LYS A 135 -16.18 8.23 -7.04
C LYS A 135 -14.80 8.23 -6.42
N VAL A 136 -13.86 8.94 -7.02
CA VAL A 136 -12.52 9.15 -6.45
C VAL A 136 -12.20 10.64 -6.50
N ALA A 137 -11.74 11.20 -5.38
CA ALA A 137 -11.35 12.59 -5.29
C ALA A 137 -10.01 12.74 -4.57
N HIS A 138 -9.15 13.62 -5.08
CA HIS A 138 -8.00 14.14 -4.34
C HIS A 138 -8.33 15.51 -3.73
N HIS A 139 -7.41 16.06 -2.95
CA HIS A 139 -7.63 17.35 -2.30
C HIS A 139 -7.78 18.49 -3.32
N ALA A 140 -8.80 19.34 -3.17
CA ALA A 140 -9.10 20.43 -4.13
C ALA A 140 -7.94 21.40 -4.34
N ASP A 141 -7.18 21.67 -3.29
CA ASP A 141 -6.11 22.67 -3.28
C ASP A 141 -4.74 22.07 -3.67
N ALA A 142 -4.70 20.76 -4.00
CA ALA A 142 -3.48 20.09 -4.48
C ALA A 142 -3.22 20.38 -5.96
N ASP A 143 -1.97 20.18 -6.39
CA ASP A 143 -1.57 20.29 -7.80
C ASP A 143 -2.42 19.35 -8.68
N PRO A 144 -3.16 19.87 -9.68
CA PRO A 144 -4.00 19.06 -10.57
C PRO A 144 -3.21 18.10 -11.46
N LEU A 145 -1.88 18.28 -11.59
CA LEU A 145 -0.98 17.35 -12.27
C LEU A 145 -0.09 16.57 -11.29
N GLY A 146 -0.27 16.81 -9.99
CA GLY A 146 0.52 16.24 -8.91
C GLY A 146 0.19 14.77 -8.64
N PRO A 147 0.93 14.14 -7.71
CA PRO A 147 0.81 12.71 -7.44
C PRO A 147 -0.57 12.32 -6.88
N GLY A 148 -1.26 13.21 -6.14
CA GLY A 148 -2.63 12.96 -5.69
C GLY A 148 -3.64 12.83 -6.84
N ALA A 149 -3.52 13.67 -7.88
CA ALA A 149 -4.34 13.58 -9.08
C ALA A 149 -4.03 12.32 -9.91
N ARG A 150 -2.74 11.94 -9.99
CA ARG A 150 -2.33 10.69 -10.66
C ARG A 150 -2.83 9.45 -9.93
N LEU A 151 -2.78 9.43 -8.58
CA LEU A 151 -3.36 8.36 -7.77
C LEU A 151 -4.88 8.27 -7.99
N ALA A 152 -5.59 9.39 -8.01
CA ALA A 152 -7.03 9.42 -8.29
C ALA A 152 -7.36 8.87 -9.69
N ALA A 153 -6.56 9.21 -10.69
CA ALA A 153 -6.72 8.73 -12.06
C ALA A 153 -6.43 7.21 -12.18
N ALA A 154 -5.39 6.72 -11.53
CA ALA A 154 -5.05 5.30 -11.50
C ALA A 154 -6.17 4.49 -10.82
N LEU A 155 -6.62 4.91 -9.64
CA LEU A 155 -7.77 4.30 -8.96
C LEU A 155 -9.03 4.33 -9.82
N THR A 156 -9.35 5.46 -10.46
CA THR A 156 -10.53 5.54 -11.32
C THR A 156 -10.47 4.53 -12.47
N ARG A 157 -9.32 4.38 -13.12
CA ARG A 157 -9.18 3.45 -14.24
C ARG A 157 -9.25 1.98 -13.79
N GLU A 158 -8.43 1.61 -12.82
CA GLU A 158 -8.29 0.20 -12.42
C GLU A 158 -9.50 -0.28 -11.62
N TYR A 159 -10.07 0.56 -10.76
CA TYR A 159 -11.26 0.21 -9.99
C TYR A 159 -12.46 -0.06 -10.90
N ALA A 160 -12.67 0.77 -11.93
CA ALA A 160 -13.71 0.54 -12.94
C ALA A 160 -13.49 -0.78 -13.67
N ALA A 161 -12.25 -1.07 -14.09
CA ALA A 161 -11.92 -2.30 -14.83
C ALA A 161 -12.16 -3.57 -14.00
N VAL A 162 -11.82 -3.55 -12.70
CA VAL A 162 -11.94 -4.72 -11.82
C VAL A 162 -13.38 -4.93 -11.32
N THR A 163 -14.07 -3.84 -10.97
CA THR A 163 -15.42 -3.93 -10.39
C THR A 163 -16.52 -3.96 -11.44
N GLY A 164 -16.28 -3.39 -12.62
CA GLY A 164 -17.29 -3.16 -13.65
C GLY A 164 -18.18 -1.94 -13.37
N LEU A 165 -17.96 -1.20 -12.28
CA LEU A 165 -18.70 0.02 -11.98
C LEU A 165 -18.25 1.17 -12.89
N SER A 166 -19.20 2.04 -13.25
CA SER A 166 -18.89 3.29 -13.94
C SER A 166 -18.46 4.36 -12.93
N PRO A 167 -17.48 5.23 -13.27
CA PRO A 167 -17.23 6.43 -12.49
C PRO A 167 -18.47 7.33 -12.47
N HIS A 168 -18.76 7.94 -11.32
CA HIS A 168 -19.88 8.85 -11.12
C HIS A 168 -19.40 10.28 -10.79
N PRO A 169 -18.60 10.93 -11.66
CA PRO A 169 -17.85 12.14 -11.33
C PRO A 169 -18.74 13.36 -11.02
N HIS A 170 -19.98 13.37 -11.52
CA HIS A 170 -20.92 14.47 -11.34
C HIS A 170 -21.47 14.61 -9.91
N THR A 171 -21.22 13.63 -9.04
CA THR A 171 -21.64 13.66 -7.62
C THR A 171 -20.45 13.67 -6.65
N ILE A 172 -19.25 14.02 -7.14
CA ILE A 172 -18.12 14.36 -6.27
C ILE A 172 -18.44 15.68 -5.57
N THR A 173 -18.65 15.63 -4.27
CA THR A 173 -18.99 16.79 -3.43
C THR A 173 -17.74 17.57 -3.01
N ASP A 174 -17.94 18.80 -2.55
CA ASP A 174 -16.86 19.57 -1.93
C ASP A 174 -16.36 18.93 -0.64
N ASP A 175 -17.21 18.20 0.10
CA ASP A 175 -16.82 17.47 1.30
C ASP A 175 -15.82 16.35 0.99
N MET A 176 -15.96 15.66 -0.16
CA MET A 176 -14.95 14.71 -0.62
C MET A 176 -13.63 15.41 -0.96
N ARG A 177 -13.68 16.49 -1.75
CA ARG A 177 -12.46 17.22 -2.16
C ARG A 177 -11.77 17.93 -0.98
N ARG A 178 -12.53 18.24 0.06
CA ARG A 178 -12.06 18.81 1.33
C ARG A 178 -12.21 17.77 2.44
N TYR A 179 -12.03 16.49 2.15
CA TYR A 179 -12.08 15.46 3.20
C TYR A 179 -11.05 15.76 4.29
N HIS A 180 -11.45 15.64 5.56
CA HIS A 180 -10.62 16.09 6.68
C HIS A 180 -9.29 15.35 6.78
N GLY A 181 -9.25 14.06 6.41
CA GLY A 181 -8.02 13.27 6.37
C GLY A 181 -7.01 13.86 5.39
N LEU A 182 -7.44 14.27 4.20
CA LEU A 182 -6.57 14.87 3.18
C LEU A 182 -5.97 16.21 3.62
N ARG A 183 -6.63 16.94 4.52
CA ARG A 183 -6.09 18.18 5.10
C ARG A 183 -5.09 17.95 6.24
N LYS A 184 -5.06 16.74 6.81
CA LYS A 184 -4.26 16.40 8.00
C LYS A 184 -2.95 15.71 7.66
N ILE A 185 -2.94 14.85 6.63
CA ILE A 185 -1.74 14.15 6.16
C ILE A 185 -0.66 15.13 5.71
N ALA A 186 0.59 14.66 5.62
CA ALA A 186 1.68 15.51 5.16
C ALA A 186 1.44 16.01 3.72
N PRO A 187 1.77 17.28 3.37
CA PRO A 187 1.46 17.86 2.06
C PRO A 187 2.04 17.11 0.85
N ASP A 188 3.11 16.36 1.05
CA ASP A 188 3.77 15.53 0.03
C ASP A 188 3.26 14.09 -0.02
N THR A 189 2.27 13.72 0.81
CA THR A 189 1.62 12.41 0.75
C THR A 189 0.50 12.43 -0.32
N PRO A 190 0.60 11.60 -1.37
CA PRO A 190 -0.47 11.46 -2.35
C PRO A 190 -1.70 10.84 -1.69
N GLY A 191 -2.79 11.62 -1.60
CA GLY A 191 -3.99 11.22 -0.86
C GLY A 191 -5.27 11.34 -1.68
N VAL A 192 -6.14 10.34 -1.54
CA VAL A 192 -7.48 10.33 -2.12
C VAL A 192 -8.54 9.84 -1.14
N ILE A 193 -9.80 10.18 -1.40
CA ILE A 193 -10.98 9.50 -0.88
C ILE A 193 -11.67 8.78 -2.04
N ILE A 194 -12.10 7.54 -1.80
CA ILE A 194 -12.92 6.74 -2.71
C ILE A 194 -14.25 6.43 -2.04
N GLU A 195 -15.34 6.69 -2.77
CA GLU A 195 -16.66 6.13 -2.50
C GLU A 195 -16.79 4.90 -3.40
N CYS A 196 -16.70 3.71 -2.81
CA CYS A 196 -16.56 2.45 -3.54
C CYS A 196 -17.79 2.08 -4.39
N GLY A 197 -18.93 2.69 -4.12
CA GLY A 197 -20.21 2.44 -4.77
C GLY A 197 -21.32 3.06 -3.92
N PHE A 198 -22.55 3.04 -4.40
CA PHE A 198 -23.72 3.39 -3.60
C PHE A 198 -24.25 2.15 -2.88
N LEU A 199 -24.46 2.26 -1.56
CA LEU A 199 -25.02 1.15 -0.76
C LEU A 199 -26.41 0.70 -1.23
N SER A 200 -27.11 1.52 -2.02
CA SER A 200 -28.33 1.14 -2.72
C SER A 200 -28.05 0.33 -3.99
N GLY A 201 -27.63 0.96 -5.09
CA GLY A 201 -27.55 0.30 -6.41
C GLY A 201 -26.39 -0.68 -6.57
N ASP A 202 -25.32 -0.55 -5.77
CA ASP A 202 -24.12 -1.41 -5.86
C ASP A 202 -24.04 -2.43 -4.71
N ARG A 203 -25.16 -2.66 -4.04
CA ARG A 203 -25.24 -3.41 -2.79
C ARG A 203 -24.66 -4.81 -2.86
N GLU A 204 -24.96 -5.55 -3.92
CA GLU A 204 -24.47 -6.93 -4.08
C GLU A 204 -22.94 -6.96 -4.12
N LEU A 205 -22.34 -6.09 -4.93
CA LEU A 205 -20.89 -5.94 -5.03
C LEU A 205 -20.27 -5.56 -3.68
N LEU A 206 -20.83 -4.54 -3.01
CA LEU A 206 -20.30 -4.00 -1.76
C LEU A 206 -20.44 -4.97 -0.58
N ALA A 207 -21.54 -5.72 -0.49
CA ALA A 207 -21.82 -6.58 0.66
C ALA A 207 -21.36 -8.04 0.46
N GLN A 208 -21.36 -8.55 -0.78
CA GLN A 208 -21.10 -9.97 -1.05
C GLN A 208 -19.78 -10.20 -1.79
N GLU A 209 -19.27 -9.19 -2.51
CA GLU A 209 -18.09 -9.31 -3.36
C GLU A 209 -16.96 -8.37 -2.93
N GLN A 210 -16.81 -8.15 -1.62
CA GLN A 210 -15.80 -7.26 -1.03
C GLN A 210 -14.36 -7.54 -1.50
N GLY A 211 -14.05 -8.81 -1.82
CA GLY A 211 -12.77 -9.16 -2.42
C GLY A 211 -12.55 -8.54 -3.82
N ARG A 212 -13.59 -8.39 -4.64
CA ARG A 212 -13.51 -7.67 -5.93
C ARG A 212 -13.31 -6.17 -5.73
N VAL A 213 -14.04 -5.57 -4.78
CA VAL A 213 -13.89 -4.16 -4.39
C VAL A 213 -12.45 -3.88 -3.94
N ALA A 214 -11.93 -4.69 -3.01
CA ALA A 214 -10.58 -4.58 -2.50
C ALA A 214 -9.52 -4.75 -3.61
N ARG A 215 -9.69 -5.73 -4.52
CA ARG A 215 -8.81 -5.89 -5.68
C ARG A 215 -8.79 -4.68 -6.60
N GLY A 216 -9.93 -3.99 -6.78
CA GLY A 216 -9.99 -2.75 -7.56
C GLY A 216 -9.16 -1.64 -6.94
N ILE A 217 -9.22 -1.49 -5.61
CA ILE A 217 -8.39 -0.52 -4.87
C ILE A 217 -6.91 -0.89 -4.99
N VAL A 218 -6.58 -2.17 -4.76
CA VAL A 218 -5.20 -2.68 -4.85
C VAL A 218 -4.61 -2.43 -6.23
N ALA A 219 -5.33 -2.77 -7.30
CA ALA A 219 -4.88 -2.57 -8.67
C ALA A 219 -4.57 -1.09 -8.95
N GLY A 220 -5.44 -0.17 -8.50
CA GLY A 220 -5.22 1.27 -8.66
C GLY A 220 -4.03 1.80 -7.88
N VAL A 221 -3.84 1.35 -6.64
CA VAL A 221 -2.68 1.73 -5.81
C VAL A 221 -1.38 1.19 -6.40
N VAL A 222 -1.33 -0.09 -6.78
CA VAL A 222 -0.13 -0.71 -7.38
C VAL A 222 0.24 -0.02 -8.69
N ALA A 223 -0.73 0.17 -9.59
CA ALA A 223 -0.49 0.86 -10.87
C ALA A 223 0.05 2.29 -10.68
N PHE A 224 -0.41 3.00 -9.64
CA PHE A 224 0.13 4.30 -9.28
C PHE A 224 1.58 4.20 -8.79
N LEU A 225 1.87 3.31 -7.83
CA LEU A 225 3.22 3.16 -7.27
C LEU A 225 4.25 2.75 -8.31
N GLU A 226 3.90 1.81 -9.20
CA GLU A 226 4.76 1.39 -10.30
C GLU A 226 5.06 2.54 -11.28
N ALA A 227 4.05 3.36 -11.59
CA ALA A 227 4.23 4.52 -12.45
C ALA A 227 5.13 5.60 -11.80
N GLU A 228 4.96 5.86 -10.49
CA GLU A 228 5.82 6.80 -9.76
C GLU A 228 7.27 6.31 -9.66
N GLU A 229 7.48 5.00 -9.47
CA GLU A 229 8.82 4.40 -9.48
C GLU A 229 9.48 4.54 -10.87
N ALA A 230 8.73 4.27 -11.94
CA ALA A 230 9.24 4.40 -13.32
C ALA A 230 9.58 5.86 -13.71
N MET A 231 8.98 6.85 -13.05
CA MET A 231 9.29 8.27 -13.24
C MET A 231 10.45 8.76 -12.38
N ARG A 232 10.96 7.94 -11.45
CA ARG A 232 12.08 8.33 -10.59
C ARG A 232 13.37 8.38 -11.43
N PRO A 233 14.14 9.48 -11.36
CA PRO A 233 15.35 9.68 -12.16
C PRO A 233 16.51 8.75 -11.78
#